data_AF-A0A7J9AN93-F1
#
_entry.id   AF-A0A7J9AN93-F1
#
_cell.length_a   1.000
_cell.length_b   1.000
_cell.length_c   1.000
_cell.angle_alpha   90.00
_cell.angle_beta   90.00
_cell.angle_gamma   90.00
#
_symmetry.space_group_name_H-M   'P 1'
#
loop_
_entity.id
_entity.type
_entity.pdbx_description
1 polymer ?
#
loop_
_entity_poly.entity_id
_entity_poly.type
_entity_poly.pdbx_seq_one_letter_code
_entity_poly.pdbx_strand_id
1 'polypeptide(L)'
;MARRYWNINLEEMLEARVHFGRGTKKWNPTMAPYISAKRKGIHITNLTRTSLFLSEACDLVFDAASKGKKFLIIGTKNKATDSVARAAIRARCHY
;
A
#
# COMPACT_ATOMS: atom_id res chain seq x y z
N MET A 1 -8.22 -20.04 12.39
CA MET A 1 -7.28 -18.89 12.49
C MET A 1 -8.00 -17.79 13.25
N ALA A 2 -7.36 -17.16 14.24
CA ALA A 2 -7.97 -16.04 14.95
C ALA A 2 -8.18 -14.87 13.98
N ARG A 3 -9.35 -14.23 14.03
CA ARG A 3 -9.64 -13.02 13.24
C ARG A 3 -8.78 -11.88 13.78
N ARG A 4 -7.89 -11.36 12.94
CA ARG A 4 -7.03 -10.21 13.26
C ARG A 4 -7.67 -8.94 12.71
N TYR A 5 -7.41 -7.83 13.38
CA TYR A 5 -7.93 -6.52 13.01
C TYR A 5 -6.74 -5.58 12.80
N TRP A 6 -6.75 -4.88 11.67
CA TRP A 6 -5.76 -3.88 11.30
C TRP A 6 -6.41 -2.50 11.31
N ASN A 7 -5.66 -1.49 11.75
CA ASN A 7 -6.13 -0.10 11.77
C ASN A 7 -6.11 0.45 10.32
N ILE A 8 -7.18 0.18 9.57
CA ILE A 8 -7.37 0.61 8.18
C ILE A 8 -8.73 1.31 8.08
N ASN A 9 -8.73 2.65 7.94
CA ASN A 9 -9.94 3.44 7.75
C ASN A 9 -9.98 4.07 6.34
N LEU A 10 -11.12 3.99 5.65
CA LEU A 10 -11.31 4.63 4.34
C LEU A 10 -11.15 6.15 4.41
N GLU A 11 -11.55 6.79 5.51
CA GLU A 11 -11.42 8.25 5.69
C GLU A 11 -9.95 8.66 5.72
N GLU A 12 -9.12 7.97 6.53
CA GLU A 12 -7.67 8.20 6.58
C GLU A 12 -7.01 7.97 5.22
N MET A 13 -7.43 6.96 4.46
CA MET A 13 -6.94 6.72 3.10
C MET A 13 -7.32 7.84 2.11
N LEU A 14 -8.49 8.44 2.31
CA LEU A 14 -8.98 9.59 1.54
C LEU A 14 -8.14 10.84 1.86
N GLU A 15 -7.92 11.13 3.14
CA GLU A 15 -7.10 12.24 3.63
C GLU A 15 -5.64 12.12 3.17
N ALA A 16 -5.08 10.90 3.27
CA ALA A 16 -3.74 10.56 2.77
C ALA A 16 -3.66 10.51 1.23
N ARG A 17 -4.77 10.74 0.51
CA ARG A 17 -4.83 10.84 -0.95
C ARG A 17 -4.39 9.58 -1.70
N VAL A 18 -4.58 8.39 -1.11
CA VAL A 18 -4.18 7.09 -1.69
C VAL A 18 -4.92 6.77 -2.99
N HIS A 19 -6.12 7.32 -3.17
CA HIS A 19 -6.99 7.09 -4.31
C HIS A 19 -6.49 7.72 -5.62
N PHE A 20 -5.51 8.64 -5.57
CA PHE A 20 -4.96 9.23 -6.79
C PHE A 20 -3.94 8.29 -7.44
N GLY A 21 -4.37 7.71 -8.56
CA GLY A 21 -3.54 6.85 -9.38
C GLY A 21 -2.71 7.61 -10.42
N ARG A 22 -2.41 6.90 -11.50
CA ARG A 22 -1.57 7.38 -12.60
C ARG A 22 -2.38 8.24 -13.59
N GLY A 23 -1.70 9.10 -14.34
CA GLY A 23 -2.32 9.84 -15.44
C GLY A 23 -2.84 8.91 -16.55
N THR A 24 -3.98 9.26 -17.15
CA THR A 24 -4.71 8.44 -18.14
C THR A 24 -3.94 8.18 -19.44
N LYS A 25 -2.89 8.97 -19.73
CA LYS A 25 -2.01 8.78 -20.90
C LYS A 25 -0.90 7.75 -20.66
N LYS A 26 -0.52 7.48 -19.41
CA LYS A 26 0.63 6.63 -19.05
C LYS A 26 0.25 5.64 -17.96
N TRP A 27 -0.77 4.82 -18.22
CA TRP A 27 -1.26 3.77 -17.33
C TRP A 27 -1.14 2.38 -17.98
N ASN A 28 -1.20 1.32 -17.18
CA ASN A 28 -1.19 -0.06 -17.66
C ASN A 28 -2.63 -0.59 -17.73
N PRO A 29 -3.15 -1.04 -18.90
CA PRO A 29 -4.50 -1.59 -19.04
C PRO A 29 -4.83 -2.73 -18.08
N THR A 30 -3.85 -3.53 -17.64
CA THR A 30 -4.08 -4.61 -16.66
C THR A 30 -4.54 -4.09 -15.31
N MET A 31 -4.39 -2.79 -15.03
CA MET A 31 -4.88 -2.16 -13.80
C MET A 31 -6.37 -1.81 -13.85
N ALA A 32 -7.05 -2.00 -14.98
CA ALA A 32 -8.48 -1.66 -15.14
C ALA A 32 -9.38 -2.21 -14.01
N PRO A 33 -9.20 -3.45 -13.52
CA PRO A 33 -10.01 -3.96 -12.41
C PRO A 33 -9.84 -3.19 -11.09
N TYR A 34 -8.74 -2.47 -10.89
CA TYR A 34 -8.44 -1.75 -9.65
C TYR A 34 -8.78 -0.26 -9.70
N ILE A 35 -9.26 0.23 -10.85
CA ILE A 35 -9.59 1.63 -11.11
C ILE A 35 -11.10 1.80 -11.00
N SER A 36 -11.56 2.76 -10.19
CA SER A 36 -12.98 3.08 -10.00
C SER A 36 -13.48 4.14 -10.97
N ALA A 37 -12.66 5.15 -11.29
CA ALA A 37 -13.06 6.27 -12.14
C ALA A 37 -11.85 6.97 -12.78
N LYS A 38 -12.11 7.97 -13.62
CA LYS A 38 -11.12 8.95 -14.09
C LYS A 38 -11.63 10.37 -13.84
N ARG A 39 -10.77 11.27 -13.37
CA ARG A 39 -11.12 12.68 -13.15
C ARG A 39 -9.94 13.56 -13.54
N LYS A 40 -10.20 14.58 -14.38
CA LYS A 40 -9.18 15.56 -14.83
C LYS A 40 -7.89 14.89 -15.36
N GLY A 41 -8.02 13.79 -16.11
CA GLY A 41 -6.87 13.09 -16.69
C GLY A 41 -6.07 12.20 -15.72
N ILE A 42 -6.58 11.95 -14.52
CA ILE A 42 -5.98 11.04 -13.51
C ILE A 42 -6.94 9.89 -13.23
N HIS A 43 -6.42 8.67 -13.16
CA HIS A 43 -7.18 7.50 -12.70
C HIS A 43 -7.38 7.54 -11.20
N ILE A 44 -8.58 7.20 -10.74
CA ILE A 44 -8.93 7.04 -9.33
C ILE A 44 -8.94 5.55 -9.02
N THR A 45 -8.16 5.12 -8.04
CA THR A 45 -8.12 3.72 -7.57
C THR A 45 -9.25 3.43 -6.61
N ASN A 46 -9.72 2.18 -6.59
CA ASN A 46 -10.80 1.75 -5.71
C ASN A 46 -10.27 1.50 -4.29
N LEU A 47 -10.57 2.41 -3.37
CA LEU A 47 -10.11 2.32 -1.96
C LEU A 47 -10.68 1.11 -1.22
N THR A 48 -11.91 0.68 -1.51
CA THR A 48 -12.49 -0.53 -0.90
C THR A 48 -11.70 -1.77 -1.30
N ARG A 49 -11.27 -1.87 -2.57
CA ARG A 49 -10.37 -2.96 -2.98
C ARG A 49 -8.98 -2.82 -2.35
N THR A 50 -8.45 -1.59 -2.27
CA THR A 50 -7.15 -1.34 -1.64
C THR A 50 -7.15 -1.72 -0.16
N SER A 51 -8.21 -1.43 0.60
CA SER A 51 -8.28 -1.77 2.02
C SER A 51 -8.34 -3.29 2.25
N LEU A 52 -9.07 -4.03 1.41
CA LEU A 52 -9.09 -5.50 1.44
C LEU A 52 -7.69 -6.08 1.20
N PHE A 53 -7.03 -5.69 0.11
CA PHE A 53 -5.69 -6.19 -0.19
C PHE A 53 -4.64 -5.78 0.85
N LEU A 54 -4.78 -4.59 1.43
CA LEU A 54 -3.90 -4.14 2.51
C LEU A 54 -4.05 -5.03 3.75
N SER A 55 -5.29 -5.37 4.12
CA SER A 55 -5.56 -6.29 5.24
C SER A 55 -4.93 -7.67 4.99
N GLU A 56 -5.12 -8.25 3.81
CA GLU A 56 -4.54 -9.55 3.45
C GLU A 56 -3.01 -9.51 3.47
N ALA A 57 -2.40 -8.44 2.97
CA ALA A 57 -0.95 -8.26 3.00
C ALA A 57 -0.44 -8.16 4.45
N CYS A 58 -1.14 -7.43 5.33
CA CYS A 58 -0.78 -7.35 6.74
C CYS A 58 -0.86 -8.71 7.45
N ASP A 59 -1.88 -9.52 7.15
CA ASP A 59 -2.00 -10.88 7.70
C ASP A 59 -0.81 -11.77 7.30
N LEU A 60 -0.43 -11.75 6.03
CA LEU A 60 0.72 -12.52 5.53
C LEU A 60 2.05 -12.05 6.15
N VAL A 61 2.25 -10.75 6.26
CA VAL A 61 3.46 -10.16 6.87
C VAL A 61 3.53 -10.51 8.35
N PHE A 62 2.40 -10.47 9.07
CA PHE A 62 2.33 -10.85 10.48
C PHE A 62 2.67 -12.32 10.69
N ASP A 63 2.11 -13.22 9.88
CA ASP A 63 2.41 -14.65 9.96
C ASP A 63 3.87 -14.96 9.57
N ALA A 64 4.47 -14.18 8.67
CA ALA A 64 5.89 -14.29 8.35
C ALA A 64 6.78 -13.81 9.50
N ALA A 65 6.43 -12.68 10.12
CA ALA A 65 7.19 -12.07 11.21
C ALA A 65 7.16 -12.94 12.48
N SER A 66 5.98 -13.50 12.82
CA SER A 66 5.85 -14.42 13.96
C SER A 66 6.68 -15.70 13.82
N LYS A 67 7.05 -16.07 12.59
CA LYS A 67 7.96 -17.19 12.27
C LYS A 67 9.44 -16.77 12.20
N GLY A 68 9.78 -15.53 12.55
CA GLY A 68 11.16 -15.04 12.55
C GLY A 68 11.77 -14.82 11.16
N LYS A 69 10.94 -14.66 10.11
CA LYS A 69 11.44 -14.38 8.75
C LYS A 69 12.05 -12.97 8.68
N LYS A 70 12.97 -12.78 7.74
CA LYS A 70 13.62 -11.49 7.46
C LYS A 70 12.84 -10.69 6.42
N PHE A 71 12.90 -9.36 6.52
CA PHE A 71 12.22 -8.43 5.62
C PHE A 71 13.21 -7.43 5.02
N LEU A 72 12.93 -7.02 3.78
CA LEU A 72 13.65 -5.99 3.04
C LEU A 72 12.64 -4.95 2.53
N ILE A 73 12.87 -3.66 2.83
CA ILE A 73 12.03 -2.55 2.38
C ILE A 73 12.78 -1.77 1.30
N ILE A 74 12.25 -1.73 0.08
CA ILE A 74 12.93 -1.09 -1.06
C ILE A 74 12.19 0.19 -1.46
N GLY A 75 12.91 1.30 -1.58
CA GLY A 75 12.40 2.51 -2.24
C GLY A 75 13.52 3.40 -2.78
N THR A 76 13.63 3.45 -4.11
CA THR A 76 14.71 4.16 -4.82
C THR A 76 14.36 5.58 -5.23
N LYS A 77 13.12 6.03 -4.99
CA LYS A 77 12.69 7.40 -5.32
C LYS A 77 13.14 8.35 -4.22
N ASN A 78 13.69 9.51 -4.58
CA ASN A 78 14.13 10.54 -3.63
C ASN A 78 13.05 10.90 -2.59
N LYS A 79 11.77 10.96 -2.99
CA LYS A 79 10.65 11.26 -2.07
C LYS A 79 10.34 10.14 -1.06
N ALA A 80 10.88 8.94 -1.27
CA ALA A 80 10.63 7.76 -0.44
C ALA A 80 11.83 7.40 0.44
N THR A 81 13.04 7.84 0.11
CA THR A 81 14.30 7.47 0.77
C THR A 81 14.23 7.59 2.29
N ASP A 82 13.89 8.78 2.82
CA ASP A 82 13.85 9.01 4.27
C ASP A 82 12.75 8.18 4.95
N SER A 83 11.62 8.00 4.28
CA SER A 83 10.49 7.22 4.81
C SER A 83 10.82 5.73 4.89
N VAL A 84 11.54 5.20 3.89
CA VAL A 84 12.03 3.81 3.89
C VAL A 84 13.02 3.57 5.01
N ALA A 85 14.05 4.43 5.13
CA ALA A 85 15.05 4.30 6.18
C ALA A 85 14.42 4.35 7.58
N ARG A 86 13.53 5.33 7.84
CA ARG A 86 12.81 5.44 9.12
C ARG A 86 11.93 4.23 9.40
N ALA A 87 11.19 3.73 8.40
CA ALA A 87 10.30 2.57 8.58
C ALA A 87 11.10 1.31 8.92
N ALA A 88 12.22 1.07 8.24
CA ALA A 88 13.06 -0.09 8.44
C ALA A 88 13.80 -0.07 9.79
N ILE A 89 14.31 1.10 10.21
CA ILE A 89 14.91 1.27 11.54
C ILE A 89 13.86 0.99 12.63
N ARG A 90 12.66 1.56 12.51
CA ARG A 90 11.57 1.34 13.48
C ARG A 90 11.15 -0.13 13.56
N ALA A 91 11.12 -0.82 12.42
CA ALA A 91 10.74 -2.23 12.32
C ALA A 91 11.92 -3.21 12.51
N ARG A 92 13.15 -2.72 12.67
CA ARG A 92 14.40 -3.52 12.79
C ARG A 92 14.60 -4.50 11.63
N CYS A 93 14.43 -4.03 10.39
CA CYS A 93 14.61 -4.82 9.17
C CYS A 93 15.57 -4.17 8.17
N HIS A 94 15.88 -4.88 7.07
CA HIS A 94 16.79 -4.39 6.03
C HIS A 94 16.08 -3.37 5.11
N TYR A 95 16.83 -2.43 4.53
CA TYR A 95 16.35 -1.48 3.53
C TYR A 95 17.44 -1.07 2.54
#